data_AF-A0A5Q4EW72-F1
#
_entry.id   AF-A0A5Q4EW72-F1
#
_cell.length_a   1.000
_cell.length_b   1.000
_cell.length_c   1.000
_cell.angle_alpha   90.00
_cell.angle_beta   90.00
_cell.angle_gamma   90.00
#
_symmetry.space_group_name_H-M   'P 1'
#
loop_
_entity.id
_entity.type
_entity.pdbx_description
1 polymer ?
#
loop_
_entity_poly.entity_id
_entity_poly.type
_entity_poly.pdbx_seq_one_letter_code
_entity_poly.pdbx_strand_id
1 'polypeptide(L)'
;MFSKKTLQVILVIWALWHLIFGVLATFAPDTGARITGWSPEAGWTADMVALSTQYGMVMLLLALVYAIMLIDPLRYLMLIWVAIAEQVLGIAYAGYIYVAVGQVTAAQVGFQSVINLAFIALFLAFWFRLRSQPTS
;
A
#
# COMPACT_ATOMS: atom_id res chain seq x y z
N MET A 1 -6.99 21.65 -5.77
CA MET A 1 -7.30 20.86 -4.55
C MET A 1 -6.10 20.16 -3.91
N PHE A 2 -4.86 20.33 -4.39
CA PHE A 2 -3.68 19.74 -3.75
C PHE A 2 -3.09 20.69 -2.68
N SER A 3 -3.34 20.39 -1.41
CA SER A 3 -2.90 21.18 -0.25
C SER A 3 -2.29 20.30 0.84
N LYS A 4 -1.55 20.90 1.79
CA LYS A 4 -1.02 20.21 2.99
C LYS A 4 -2.12 19.45 3.75
N LYS A 5 -3.27 20.10 3.99
CA LYS A 5 -4.41 19.48 4.68
C LYS A 5 -4.95 18.27 3.91
N THR A 6 -5.08 18.40 2.59
CA THR A 6 -5.56 17.29 1.74
C THR A 6 -4.58 16.11 1.78
N LEU A 7 -3.28 16.38 1.74
CA LEU A 7 -2.26 15.34 1.90
C LEU A 7 -2.36 14.67 3.28
N GLN A 8 -2.56 15.43 4.35
CA GLN A 8 -2.74 14.88 5.69
C GLN A 8 -3.95 13.94 5.77
N VAL A 9 -5.09 14.33 5.21
CA VAL A 9 -6.28 13.46 5.16
C VAL A 9 -5.97 12.16 4.42
N ILE A 10 -5.29 12.24 3.28
CA ILE A 10 -4.89 11.06 2.51
C ILE A 10 -3.93 10.18 3.32
N LEU A 11 -2.93 10.77 3.99
CA LEU A 11 -1.98 10.04 4.82
C LEU A 11 -2.64 9.36 6.02
N VAL A 12 -3.66 9.97 6.64
CA VAL A 12 -4.45 9.31 7.69
C VAL A 12 -5.10 8.05 7.14
N ILE A 13 -5.79 8.16 6.00
CA ILE A 13 -6.46 7.02 5.37
C ILE A 13 -5.43 5.95 5.01
N TRP A 14 -4.29 6.36 4.44
CA TRP A 14 -3.22 5.47 4.01
C TRP A 14 -2.55 4.75 5.19
N ALA A 15 -2.26 5.45 6.28
CA ALA A 15 -1.68 4.88 7.49
C ALA A 15 -2.65 3.91 8.18
N LEU A 16 -3.93 4.27 8.27
CA LEU A 16 -4.96 3.38 8.84
C LEU A 16 -5.14 2.11 8.00
N TRP A 17 -5.13 2.24 6.68
CA TRP A 17 -5.16 1.09 5.77
C TRP A 17 -4.00 0.14 6.07
N HIS A 18 -2.76 0.64 6.06
CA HIS A 18 -1.57 -0.17 6.35
C HIS A 18 -1.58 -0.77 7.76
N LEU A 19 -2.09 -0.03 8.75
CA LEU A 19 -2.20 -0.51 10.12
C LEU A 19 -3.18 -1.68 10.23
N ILE A 20 -4.39 -1.52 9.70
CA ILE A 20 -5.43 -2.56 9.76
C ILE A 20 -4.94 -3.81 9.02
N PHE A 21 -4.39 -3.65 7.82
CA PHE A 21 -3.85 -4.77 7.05
C PHE A 21 -2.63 -5.41 7.70
N GLY A 22 -1.73 -4.61 8.26
CA GLY A 22 -0.57 -5.11 9.00
C GLY A 22 -0.98 -5.94 10.20
N VAL A 23 -1.94 -5.46 11.00
CA VAL A 23 -2.48 -6.21 12.16
C VAL A 23 -3.12 -7.51 11.71
N LEU A 24 -4.00 -7.48 10.71
CA LEU A 24 -4.68 -8.67 10.22
C LEU A 24 -3.70 -9.69 9.65
N ALA A 25 -2.76 -9.28 8.79
CA ALA A 25 -1.77 -10.18 8.21
C ALA A 25 -0.80 -10.76 9.25
N THR A 26 -0.51 -10.01 10.32
CA THR A 26 0.40 -10.44 11.41
C THR A 26 -0.26 -11.46 12.34
N PHE A 27 -1.48 -11.16 12.81
CA PHE A 27 -2.09 -11.89 13.93
C PHE A 27 -3.29 -12.75 13.52
N ALA A 28 -3.92 -12.49 12.38
CA ALA A 28 -5.09 -13.20 11.90
C ALA A 28 -5.07 -13.36 10.36
N PRO A 29 -4.03 -14.02 9.80
CA PRO A 29 -3.75 -14.01 8.37
C PRO A 29 -4.89 -14.56 7.51
N ASP A 30 -5.56 -15.63 7.97
CA ASP A 30 -6.75 -16.18 7.31
C ASP A 30 -7.91 -15.18 7.26
N THR A 31 -8.21 -14.53 8.39
CA THR A 31 -9.24 -13.49 8.45
C THR A 31 -8.91 -12.32 7.54
N GLY A 32 -7.66 -11.83 7.57
CA GLY A 32 -7.21 -10.72 6.74
C GLY A 32 -7.33 -11.01 5.25
N ALA A 33 -6.89 -12.19 4.83
CA ALA A 33 -7.01 -12.67 3.46
C ALA A 33 -8.47 -12.70 2.99
N ARG A 34 -9.36 -13.32 3.77
CA ARG A 34 -10.79 -13.43 3.41
C ARG A 34 -11.46 -12.07 3.27
N ILE A 35 -11.11 -11.09 4.10
CA ILE A 35 -11.63 -9.72 4.00
C ILE A 35 -11.24 -9.08 2.66
N THR A 36 -10.07 -9.43 2.11
CA THR A 36 -9.63 -8.98 0.78
C THR A 36 -10.13 -9.84 -0.37
N GLY A 37 -10.97 -10.84 -0.09
CA GLY A 37 -11.49 -11.75 -1.10
C GLY A 37 -10.45 -12.76 -1.61
N TRP A 38 -9.36 -12.97 -0.86
CA TRP A 38 -8.36 -13.99 -1.18
C TRP A 38 -8.37 -15.08 -0.10
N SER A 39 -8.24 -16.34 -0.51
CA SER A 39 -7.99 -17.46 0.40
C SER A 39 -7.30 -18.56 -0.39
N PRO A 40 -6.28 -19.23 0.17
CA PRO A 40 -5.65 -20.34 -0.51
C PRO A 40 -6.64 -21.50 -0.67
N GLU A 41 -6.77 -22.03 -1.89
CA GLU A 41 -7.69 -23.15 -2.20
C GLU A 41 -7.36 -24.41 -1.40
N ALA A 42 -6.07 -24.68 -1.19
CA ALA A 42 -5.58 -25.83 -0.44
C ALA A 42 -5.47 -25.59 1.09
N GLY A 43 -5.98 -24.46 1.58
CA GLY A 43 -5.85 -24.05 2.97
C GLY A 43 -4.48 -23.44 3.32
N TRP A 44 -4.34 -23.03 4.57
CA TRP A 44 -3.15 -22.35 5.08
C TRP A 44 -2.06 -23.34 5.49
N THR A 45 -0.87 -23.23 4.89
CA THR A 45 0.32 -23.95 5.35
C THR A 45 1.10 -23.13 6.39
N ALA A 46 1.98 -23.77 7.15
CA ALA A 46 2.84 -23.08 8.11
C ALA A 46 3.73 -22.00 7.45
N ASP A 47 4.25 -22.29 6.26
CA ASP A 47 5.06 -21.33 5.50
C ASP A 47 4.24 -20.12 5.02
N MET A 48 2.99 -20.34 4.60
CA MET A 48 2.08 -19.25 4.23
C MET A 48 1.76 -18.35 5.43
N VAL A 49 1.54 -18.94 6.61
CA VAL A 49 1.33 -18.18 7.84
C VAL A 49 2.57 -17.36 8.18
N ALA A 50 3.77 -17.97 8.17
CA ALA A 50 5.01 -17.27 8.45
C ALA A 50 5.28 -16.12 7.46
N LEU A 51 5.04 -16.34 6.16
CA LEU A 51 5.15 -15.31 5.13
C LEU A 51 4.15 -14.16 5.37
N SER A 52 2.89 -14.49 5.66
CA SER A 52 1.87 -13.49 5.97
C SER A 52 2.23 -12.68 7.21
N THR A 53 2.77 -13.31 8.25
CA THR A 53 3.21 -12.61 9.46
C THR A 53 4.36 -11.65 9.18
N GLN A 54 5.36 -12.07 8.40
CA GLN A 54 6.46 -11.19 7.98
C GLN A 54 5.97 -10.00 7.15
N TYR A 55 5.09 -10.27 6.18
CA TYR A 55 4.45 -9.23 5.38
C TYR A 55 3.64 -8.25 6.25
N GLY A 56 2.90 -8.76 7.23
CA GLY A 56 2.16 -7.96 8.19
C GLY A 56 3.05 -7.03 9.00
N MET A 57 4.20 -7.50 9.48
CA MET A 57 5.18 -6.66 10.18
C MET A 57 5.73 -5.53 9.29
N VAL A 58 5.99 -5.80 8.01
CA VAL A 58 6.39 -4.76 7.05
C VAL A 58 5.28 -3.72 6.88
N MET A 59 4.02 -4.16 6.78
CA MET A 59 2.88 -3.25 6.67
C MET A 59 2.69 -2.37 7.92
N LEU A 60 2.95 -2.90 9.12
CA LEU A 60 2.96 -2.11 10.35
C LEU A 60 4.07 -1.05 10.36
N LEU A 61 5.26 -1.38 9.86
CA LEU A 61 6.35 -0.41 9.70
C LEU A 61 5.98 0.68 8.68
N LEU A 62 5.36 0.33 7.56
CA LEU A 62 4.86 1.30 6.59
C LEU A 62 3.79 2.22 7.19
N ALA A 63 2.86 1.67 7.98
CA ALA A 63 1.88 2.49 8.71
C ALA A 63 2.58 3.54 9.60
N LEU A 64 3.65 3.15 10.29
CA LEU A 64 4.44 4.07 11.11
C LEU A 64 5.17 5.13 10.28
N VAL A 65 5.75 4.77 9.13
CA VAL A 65 6.37 5.71 8.18
C VAL A 65 5.37 6.78 7.75
N TYR A 66 4.15 6.37 7.38
CA TYR A 66 3.10 7.31 7.00
C TYR A 66 2.57 8.13 8.18
N ALA A 67 2.53 7.57 9.39
CA ALA A 67 2.21 8.31 10.61
C ALA A 67 3.28 9.38 10.95
N ILE A 68 4.57 9.08 10.78
CA ILE A 68 5.64 10.08 10.92
C ILE A 68 5.48 11.18 9.89
N MET A 69 5.21 10.80 8.63
CA MET A 69 4.94 11.77 7.58
C MET A 69 3.75 12.67 7.92
N LEU A 70 2.71 12.14 8.56
CA LEU A 70 1.53 12.90 8.96
C LEU A 70 1.83 14.04 9.94
N ILE A 71 2.80 13.86 10.83
CA ILE A 71 3.22 14.86 11.84
C ILE A 71 3.78 16.11 11.14
N ASP A 72 4.65 15.90 10.14
CA ASP A 72 5.22 17.00 9.35
C ASP A 72 5.33 16.62 7.86
N PRO A 73 4.22 16.75 7.10
CA PRO A 73 4.14 16.26 5.73
C PRO A 73 5.07 16.96 4.75
N LEU A 74 5.44 18.21 5.02
CA LEU A 74 6.32 18.97 4.13
C LEU A 74 7.78 18.61 4.39
N ARG A 75 8.19 18.48 5.66
CA ARG A 75 9.53 17.99 6.01
C ARG A 75 9.79 16.58 5.50
N TYR A 76 8.79 15.72 5.58
CA TYR A 76 8.89 14.32 5.17
C TYR A 76 8.29 14.04 3.79
N LEU A 77 8.16 15.05 2.93
CA LEU A 77 7.51 14.91 1.62
C LEU A 77 8.16 13.81 0.74
N MET A 78 9.46 13.56 0.92
CA MET A 78 10.18 12.49 0.21
C MET A 78 9.60 11.09 0.46
N LEU A 79 8.92 10.86 1.59
CA LEU A 79 8.30 9.57 1.89
C LEU A 79 7.14 9.22 0.94
N ILE A 80 6.62 10.20 0.17
CA ILE A 80 5.67 9.93 -0.92
C ILE A 80 6.24 8.93 -1.94
N TRP A 81 7.56 8.92 -2.15
CA TRP A 81 8.19 7.98 -3.07
C TRP A 81 8.08 6.52 -2.60
N VAL A 82 7.93 6.27 -1.30
CA VAL A 82 7.63 4.93 -0.77
C VAL A 82 6.26 4.48 -1.27
N ALA A 83 5.24 5.33 -1.13
CA ALA A 83 3.89 5.04 -1.61
C ALA A 83 3.86 4.83 -3.14
N ILE A 84 4.62 5.63 -3.90
CA ILE A 84 4.77 5.45 -5.35
C ILE A 84 5.44 4.12 -5.67
N ALA A 85 6.53 3.77 -4.98
CA ALA A 85 7.24 2.52 -5.19
C ALA A 85 6.35 1.30 -4.90
N GLU A 86 5.54 1.33 -3.84
CA GLU A 86 4.54 0.30 -3.54
C GLU A 86 3.57 0.08 -4.71
N GLN A 87 3.08 1.16 -5.34
CA GLN A 87 2.17 1.04 -6.48
C GLN A 87 2.85 0.41 -7.69
N VAL A 88 4.10 0.81 -7.98
CA VAL A 88 4.90 0.24 -9.08
C VAL A 88 5.17 -1.24 -8.84
N LEU A 89 5.57 -1.61 -7.63
CA LEU A 89 5.77 -3.00 -7.24
C LEU A 89 4.47 -3.80 -7.32
N GLY A 90 3.34 -3.21 -6.92
CA GLY A 90 2.02 -3.85 -7.05
C GLY A 90 1.65 -4.17 -8.50
N ILE A 91 1.95 -3.26 -9.45
CA ILE A 91 1.73 -3.48 -10.88
C ILE A 91 2.64 -4.62 -11.39
N ALA A 92 3.94 -4.55 -11.06
CA ALA A 92 4.91 -5.57 -11.47
C ALA A 92 4.54 -6.96 -10.93
N TYR A 93 4.12 -7.01 -9.66
CA TYR A 93 3.75 -8.25 -8.99
C TYR A 93 2.43 -8.84 -9.53
N ALA A 94 1.43 -8.00 -9.81
CA ALA A 94 0.21 -8.47 -10.49
C ALA A 94 0.51 -9.07 -11.88
N GLY A 95 1.42 -8.45 -12.64
CA GLY A 95 1.92 -8.99 -13.91
C GLY A 95 2.63 -10.33 -13.74
N TYR A 96 3.48 -10.46 -12.71
CA TYR A 96 4.14 -11.72 -12.39
C TYR A 96 3.14 -12.83 -12.04
N ILE A 97 2.15 -12.57 -11.17
CA ILE A 97 1.14 -13.57 -10.80
C ILE A 97 0.34 -14.00 -12.03
N TYR A 98 -0.01 -13.07 -12.92
CA TYR A 98 -0.73 -13.38 -14.15
C TYR A 98 0.05 -14.33 -15.07
N VAL A 99 1.32 -14.01 -15.35
CA VAL A 99 2.13 -14.75 -16.33
C VAL A 99 2.69 -16.05 -15.76
N ALA A 100 3.18 -16.03 -14.53
CA ALA A 100 3.95 -17.13 -13.96
C ALA A 100 3.10 -18.08 -13.08
N VAL A 101 2.04 -17.57 -12.46
CA VAL A 101 1.26 -18.31 -11.45
C VAL A 101 -0.15 -18.63 -11.95
N GLY A 102 -0.71 -17.86 -12.88
CA GLY A 102 -2.04 -18.08 -13.47
C GLY A 102 -3.21 -17.91 -12.50
N GLN A 103 -2.98 -17.33 -11.32
CA GLN A 103 -3.96 -17.18 -10.23
C GLN A 103 -4.83 -15.92 -10.31
N VAL A 104 -4.58 -15.05 -11.31
CA VAL A 104 -5.36 -13.83 -11.54
C VAL A 104 -5.75 -13.74 -13.01
N THR A 105 -6.89 -13.11 -13.28
CA THR A 105 -7.38 -12.87 -14.65
C THR A 105 -6.79 -11.59 -15.22
N ALA A 106 -6.73 -11.47 -16.56
CA ALA A 106 -6.31 -10.24 -17.22
C ALA A 106 -7.15 -9.01 -16.81
N ALA A 107 -8.45 -9.22 -16.55
CA ALA A 107 -9.34 -8.17 -16.08
C ALA A 107 -8.97 -7.69 -14.66
N GLN A 108 -8.65 -8.61 -13.73
CA GLN A 108 -8.19 -8.26 -12.38
C GLN A 108 -6.87 -7.50 -12.42
N VAL A 109 -5.91 -7.93 -13.24
CA VAL A 109 -4.62 -7.26 -13.42
C VAL A 109 -4.83 -5.85 -13.98
N GLY A 110 -5.67 -5.71 -15.01
CA GLY A 110 -5.99 -4.41 -15.61
C GLY A 110 -6.63 -3.46 -14.60
N PHE A 111 -7.62 -3.93 -13.84
CA PHE A 111 -8.27 -3.13 -12.81
C PHE A 111 -7.31 -2.68 -11.71
N GLN A 112 -6.51 -3.59 -11.15
CA GLN A 112 -5.50 -3.26 -10.14
C GLN A 112 -4.46 -2.27 -10.68
N SER A 113 -4.02 -2.47 -11.93
CA SER A 113 -3.03 -1.58 -12.56
C SER A 113 -3.55 -0.16 -12.71
N VAL A 114 -4.82 0.00 -13.11
CA VAL A 114 -5.47 1.32 -13.23
C VAL A 114 -5.55 2.02 -11.88
N ILE A 115 -5.92 1.30 -10.81
CA ILE A 115 -5.95 1.85 -9.45
C ILE A 115 -4.55 2.31 -9.02
N ASN A 116 -3.54 1.45 -9.18
CA ASN A 116 -2.17 1.77 -8.81
C ASN A 116 -1.64 2.99 -9.58
N LEU A 117 -1.90 3.07 -10.89
CA LEU A 117 -1.55 4.24 -11.72
C LEU A 117 -2.25 5.52 -11.25
N ALA A 118 -3.51 5.44 -10.85
CA ALA A 118 -4.24 6.57 -10.30
C ALA A 118 -3.60 7.08 -9.00
N PHE A 119 -3.19 6.18 -8.10
CA PHE A 119 -2.46 6.55 -6.88
C PHE A 119 -1.07 7.12 -7.18
N ILE A 120 -0.33 6.56 -8.15
CA ILE A 120 0.95 7.15 -8.61
C ILE A 120 0.74 8.59 -9.07
N ALA A 121 -0.25 8.83 -9.94
CA ALA A 121 -0.56 10.16 -10.43
C ALA A 121 -0.96 11.13 -9.30
N LEU A 122 -1.78 10.66 -8.35
CA LEU A 122 -2.19 11.43 -7.18
C LEU A 122 -0.99 11.85 -6.33
N PHE A 123 -0.11 10.92 -5.99
CA PHE A 123 1.08 11.16 -5.17
C PHE A 123 2.09 12.06 -5.88
N LEU A 124 2.30 11.88 -7.19
CA LEU A 124 3.12 12.78 -8.00
C LEU A 124 2.54 14.20 -8.02
N ALA A 125 1.22 14.35 -8.12
CA ALA A 125 0.58 15.66 -8.08
C ALA A 125 0.82 16.37 -6.73
N PHE A 126 0.77 15.65 -5.61
CA PHE A 126 1.16 16.19 -4.30
C PHE A 126 2.64 16.57 -4.26
N TRP A 127 3.52 15.70 -4.72
CA TRP A 127 4.96 15.94 -4.76
C TRP A 127 5.28 17.23 -5.53
N PHE A 128 4.84 17.34 -6.78
CA PHE A 128 5.11 18.52 -7.61
C PHE A 128 4.52 19.80 -7.03
N ARG A 129 3.34 19.73 -6.40
CA ARG A 129 2.68 20.90 -5.83
C ARG A 129 3.29 21.39 -4.53
N LEU A 130 3.77 20.48 -3.69
CA LEU A 130 4.18 20.77 -2.31
C LEU A 130 5.70 20.86 -2.12
N ARG A 131 6.51 20.30 -3.03
CA ARG A 131 7.99 20.28 -2.88
C ARG A 131 8.67 21.64 -2.83
N SER A 132 8.00 22.68 -3.31
CA SER A 132 8.51 24.07 -3.29
C SER A 132 7.95 24.89 -2.13
N GLN A 133 7.12 24.30 -1.27
CA GLN A 133 6.57 25.00 -0.11
C GLN A 133 7.57 25.00 1.04
N PRO A 134 7.69 26.12 1.78
CA PRO A 134 8.51 26.17 2.99
C PRO A 134 7.97 25.21 4.05
N THR A 135 8.88 24.58 4.79
CA THR A 135 8.59 23.56 5.82
C THR A 135 8.21 24.16 7.18
N SER A 136 7.77 25.42 7.21
CA SER A 136 7.44 26.16 8.45
C SER A 136 6.25 25.60 9.20
#